data_AF-A0A3R7PEI0-F1
#
_entry.id   AF-A0A3R7PEI0-F1
#
_cell.length_a   1.000
_cell.length_b   1.000
_cell.length_c   1.000
_cell.angle_alpha   90.00
_cell.angle_beta   90.00
_cell.angle_gamma   90.00
#
_symmetry.space_group_name_H-M   'P 1'
#
loop_
_entity.id
_entity.type
_entity.pdbx_description
1 polymer ?
#
loop_
_entity_poly.entity_id
_entity_poly.type
_entity_poly.pdbx_seq_one_letter_code
_entity_poly.pdbx_strand_id
1 'polypeptide(L)'
;IVSACWAALVYHGKQGYVDYTRSIIQTTRKIEEGCRNIKGVFVYGKPEVSVVALGSNDYNIYQLSDRMGKRGWNLNALQYPASIHIAVTVLHTHPGVAERFIKDINELSAELLANPPKDSGGSAALYGMAQSIPDRSLVGEMAWCYLDAVYSTKISKKPTIE
;
A
#
# COMPACT_ATOMS: atom_id res chain seq x y z
N ILE A 1 -21.48 15.70 -10.12
CA ILE A 1 -20.09 15.81 -9.57
C ILE A 1 -19.81 17.24 -9.10
N VAL A 2 -20.01 18.28 -9.92
CA VAL A 2 -19.76 19.67 -9.52
C VAL A 2 -20.59 20.11 -8.30
N SER A 3 -21.90 19.82 -8.27
CA SER A 3 -22.77 20.14 -7.12
C SER A 3 -22.36 19.44 -5.84
N ALA A 4 -21.96 18.16 -5.92
CA ALA A 4 -21.47 17.40 -4.77
C ALA A 4 -20.13 17.96 -4.23
N CYS A 5 -19.23 18.39 -5.12
CA CYS A 5 -17.99 19.06 -4.73
C CYS A 5 -18.26 20.36 -3.97
N TRP A 6 -19.14 21.22 -4.50
CA TRP A 6 -19.55 22.44 -3.82
C TRP A 6 -20.19 22.17 -2.45
N ALA A 7 -21.08 21.17 -2.38
CA ALA A 7 -21.70 20.77 -1.13
C ALA A 7 -20.66 20.32 -0.09
N ALA A 8 -19.65 19.54 -0.49
CA ALA A 8 -18.56 19.13 0.41
C ALA A 8 -17.73 20.32 0.93
N LEU A 9 -17.37 21.26 0.04
CA LEU A 9 -16.62 22.46 0.40
C LEU A 9 -17.37 23.30 1.45
N VAL A 10 -18.67 23.52 1.24
CA VAL A 10 -19.52 24.32 2.13
C VAL A 10 -19.79 23.59 3.44
N TYR A 11 -20.09 22.28 3.38
CA TYR A 11 -20.38 21.45 4.56
C TYR A 11 -19.19 21.37 5.52
N HIS A 12 -17.98 21.16 4.99
CA HIS A 12 -16.77 21.09 5.83
C HIS A 12 -16.29 22.48 6.26
N GLY A 13 -16.34 23.45 5.35
CA GLY A 13 -15.80 24.78 5.59
C GLY A 13 -14.32 24.79 5.96
N LYS A 14 -13.77 25.98 6.23
CA LYS A 14 -12.35 26.13 6.58
C LYS A 14 -11.96 25.31 7.81
N GLN A 15 -12.78 25.37 8.87
CA GLN A 15 -12.46 24.73 10.15
C GLN A 15 -12.43 23.19 10.01
N GLY A 16 -13.40 22.60 9.32
CA GLY A 16 -13.42 21.16 9.07
C GLY A 16 -12.17 20.70 8.32
N TYR A 17 -11.76 21.41 7.25
CA TYR A 17 -10.52 21.07 6.54
C TYR A 17 -9.27 21.20 7.41
N VAL A 18 -9.18 22.23 8.27
CA VAL A 18 -8.08 22.39 9.22
C VAL A 18 -8.03 21.20 10.19
N ASP A 19 -9.17 20.78 10.73
CA ASP A 19 -9.25 19.68 11.69
C ASP A 19 -8.94 18.33 11.05
N TYR A 20 -9.49 18.03 9.86
CA TYR A 20 -9.14 16.81 9.13
C TYR A 20 -7.67 16.76 8.75
N THR A 21 -7.11 17.88 8.30
CA THR A 21 -5.67 17.95 7.98
C THR A 21 -4.84 17.70 9.23
N ARG A 22 -5.18 18.32 10.36
CA ARG A 22 -4.48 18.07 11.64
C ARG A 22 -4.50 16.59 12.01
N SER A 23 -5.66 15.94 11.95
CA SER A 23 -5.80 14.52 12.28
C SER A 23 -5.00 13.62 11.34
N ILE A 24 -5.01 13.90 10.03
CA ILE A 24 -4.23 13.16 9.03
C ILE A 24 -2.73 13.31 9.29
N ILE A 25 -2.24 14.53 9.52
CA ILE A 25 -0.81 14.78 9.78
C ILE A 25 -0.37 14.13 11.10
N GLN A 26 -1.16 14.21 12.16
CA GLN A 26 -0.86 13.55 13.43
C GLN A 26 -0.79 12.02 13.28
N THR A 27 -1.74 11.45 12.55
CA THR A 27 -1.77 10.00 12.27
C THR A 27 -0.57 9.59 11.41
N THR A 28 -0.21 10.41 10.43
CA THR A 28 0.94 10.16 9.54
C THR A 28 2.24 10.15 10.33
N ARG A 29 2.46 11.14 11.21
CA ARG A 29 3.64 11.18 12.10
C ARG A 29 3.71 9.98 13.02
N LYS A 30 2.57 9.56 13.59
CA LYS A 30 2.50 8.35 14.41
C LYS A 30 2.92 7.10 13.64
N ILE A 31 2.41 6.93 12.41
CA ILE A 31 2.78 5.80 11.54
C ILE A 31 4.26 5.88 11.17
N GLU A 32 4.75 7.06 10.78
CA GLU A 32 6.16 7.28 10.47
C GLU A 32 7.07 6.89 11.64
N GLU A 33 6.86 7.47 12.82
CA GLU A 33 7.64 7.21 14.03
C GLU A 33 7.55 5.73 14.44
N GLY A 34 6.35 5.15 14.38
CA GLY A 34 6.14 3.73 14.65
C GLY A 34 6.95 2.84 13.71
N CYS A 35 6.87 3.08 12.39
CA CYS A 35 7.59 2.29 11.40
C CYS A 35 9.10 2.47 11.45
N ARG A 36 9.62 3.67 11.81
CA ARG A 36 11.07 3.89 11.97
C ARG A 36 11.68 3.04 13.10
N ASN A 37 10.88 2.64 14.09
CA ASN A 37 11.33 1.83 15.22
C ASN A 37 11.22 0.32 14.97
N ILE A 38 10.72 -0.11 13.81
CA ILE A 38 10.57 -1.52 13.47
C ILE A 38 11.83 -2.01 12.75
N LYS A 39 12.46 -3.06 13.28
CA LYS A 39 13.60 -3.72 12.62
C LYS A 39 13.14 -4.37 11.32
N GLY A 40 13.91 -4.21 10.24
CA GLY A 40 13.62 -4.84 8.94
C GLY A 40 12.87 -3.93 7.97
N VAL A 41 12.42 -2.75 8.40
CA VAL A 41 11.82 -1.72 7.53
C VAL A 41 12.46 -0.37 7.78
N PHE A 42 12.43 0.48 6.75
CA PHE A 42 12.79 1.89 6.88
C PHE A 42 11.76 2.76 6.15
N VAL A 43 11.64 4.00 6.60
CA VAL A 43 10.82 5.02 5.93
C VAL A 43 11.70 5.80 4.96
N TYR A 44 11.24 5.97 3.71
CA TYR A 44 11.92 6.80 2.72
C TYR A 44 11.77 8.29 3.05
N GLY A 45 12.89 9.00 3.12
CA GLY A 45 12.91 10.45 3.37
C GLY A 45 12.26 10.83 4.70
N LYS A 46 11.59 11.99 4.71
CA LYS A 46 10.80 12.49 5.85
C LYS A 46 9.41 12.91 5.35
N PRO A 47 8.36 12.11 5.57
CA PRO A 47 7.02 12.42 5.08
C PRO A 47 6.40 13.60 5.86
N GLU A 48 6.35 14.78 5.25
CA GLU A 48 5.79 15.99 5.87
C GLU A 48 4.26 16.08 5.78
N VAL A 49 3.63 15.24 4.95
CA VAL A 49 2.19 15.28 4.64
C VAL A 49 1.49 13.95 4.95
N SER A 50 0.68 13.40 4.05
CA SER A 50 -0.19 12.25 4.31
C SER A 50 0.38 10.90 3.84
N VAL A 51 1.50 10.87 3.12
CA VAL A 51 1.98 9.63 2.47
C VAL A 51 3.26 9.15 3.14
N VAL A 52 3.26 7.90 3.58
CA VAL A 52 4.44 7.23 4.16
C VAL A 52 4.86 6.09 3.24
N ALA A 53 6.06 6.19 2.68
CA ALA A 53 6.68 5.15 1.86
C ALA A 53 7.67 4.32 2.70
N LEU A 54 7.56 2.99 2.59
CA LEU A 54 8.36 2.01 3.31
C LEU A 54 9.23 1.20 2.34
N GLY A 55 10.43 0.89 2.78
CA GLY A 55 11.37 -0.03 2.13
C GLY A 55 11.93 -1.03 3.13
N SER A 56 12.67 -2.02 2.61
CA SER A 56 13.46 -2.96 3.41
C SER A 56 14.76 -3.28 2.66
N ASN A 57 15.85 -3.41 3.41
CA ASN A 57 17.13 -3.91 2.90
C ASN A 57 17.37 -5.39 3.24
N ASP A 58 16.53 -5.95 4.12
CA ASP A 58 16.70 -7.31 4.66
C ASP A 58 15.84 -8.34 3.93
N TYR A 59 14.73 -7.91 3.34
CA TYR A 59 13.83 -8.77 2.55
C TYR A 59 13.11 -8.00 1.44
N ASN A 60 12.45 -8.73 0.54
CA ASN A 60 11.63 -8.12 -0.52
C ASN A 60 10.37 -7.47 0.08
N ILE A 61 10.29 -6.14 0.00
CA ILE A 61 9.19 -5.34 0.57
C ILE A 61 7.81 -5.72 0.03
N TYR A 62 7.71 -6.28 -1.17
CA TYR A 62 6.42 -6.73 -1.72
C TYR A 62 5.88 -7.97 -1.00
N GLN A 63 6.74 -8.80 -0.41
CA GLN A 63 6.29 -9.92 0.43
C GLN A 63 5.63 -9.42 1.72
N LEU A 64 6.14 -8.32 2.29
CA LEU A 64 5.46 -7.63 3.38
C LEU A 64 4.10 -7.11 2.92
N SER A 65 4.03 -6.51 1.72
CA SER A 65 2.77 -6.06 1.10
C SER A 65 1.74 -7.19 0.97
N ASP A 66 2.15 -8.35 0.45
CA ASP A 66 1.26 -9.50 0.27
C ASP A 66 0.74 -10.03 1.60
N ARG A 67 1.58 -10.08 2.64
CA ARG A 67 1.17 -10.50 3.98
C ARG A 67 0.26 -9.48 4.66
N MET A 68 0.53 -8.19 4.49
CA MET A 68 -0.38 -7.11 4.91
C MET A 68 -1.73 -7.24 4.20
N GLY A 69 -1.74 -7.61 2.91
CA GLY A 69 -2.91 -7.99 2.12
C GLY A 69 -3.77 -9.06 2.78
N LYS A 70 -3.14 -10.14 3.25
CA LYS A 70 -3.84 -11.23 3.98
C LYS A 70 -4.42 -10.78 5.32
N ARG A 71 -3.91 -9.70 5.92
CA ARG A 71 -4.46 -9.05 7.12
C ARG A 71 -5.51 -7.97 6.78
N GLY A 72 -5.90 -7.83 5.51
CA GLY A 72 -6.93 -6.91 5.05
C GLY A 72 -6.45 -5.51 4.69
N TRP A 73 -5.13 -5.28 4.61
CA TRP A 73 -4.58 -4.00 4.17
C TRP A 73 -4.42 -3.97 2.65
N ASN A 74 -4.66 -2.82 2.03
CA ASN A 74 -4.37 -2.61 0.61
C ASN A 74 -3.35 -1.47 0.48
N LEU A 75 -2.11 -1.83 0.19
CA LEU A 75 -0.99 -0.90 0.08
C LEU A 75 -0.58 -0.75 -1.38
N ASN A 76 -0.16 0.46 -1.75
CA ASN A 76 0.31 0.71 -3.10
C ASN A 76 1.74 0.22 -3.23
N ALA A 77 1.97 -0.73 -4.15
CA ALA A 77 3.30 -1.12 -4.56
C ALA A 77 3.91 -0.04 -5.45
N LEU A 78 5.14 0.36 -5.16
CA LEU A 78 5.91 1.37 -5.85
C LEU A 78 7.15 0.75 -6.49
N GLN A 79 7.75 1.45 -7.46
CA GLN A 79 8.94 0.99 -8.17
C GLN A 79 9.97 2.11 -8.32
N TYR A 80 11.25 1.73 -8.48
CA TYR A 80 12.39 2.65 -8.67
C TYR A 80 12.57 3.68 -7.54
N PRO A 81 12.80 3.25 -6.28
CA PRO A 81 13.16 1.91 -5.82
C PRO A 81 11.97 1.03 -5.39
N ALA A 82 12.21 -0.27 -5.20
CA ALA A 82 11.20 -1.18 -4.66
C ALA A 82 10.71 -0.69 -3.29
N SER A 83 9.42 -0.40 -3.20
CA SER A 83 8.81 0.18 -2.01
C SER A 83 7.31 -0.08 -1.98
N ILE A 84 6.70 0.19 -0.84
CA ILE A 84 5.25 0.26 -0.68
C ILE A 84 4.89 1.58 0.00
N HIS A 85 3.68 2.08 -0.19
CA HIS A 85 3.22 3.24 0.57
C HIS A 85 1.79 3.08 1.08
N ILE A 86 1.52 3.82 2.17
CA ILE A 86 0.18 4.12 2.65
C ILE A 86 -0.09 5.62 2.48
N ALA A 87 -1.25 5.95 1.91
CA ALA A 87 -1.76 7.31 1.87
C ALA A 87 -2.80 7.46 3.00
N VAL A 88 -2.41 8.17 4.06
CA VAL A 88 -3.25 8.41 5.23
C VAL A 88 -4.39 9.34 4.84
N THR A 89 -5.60 8.85 5.07
CA THR A 89 -6.86 9.58 4.88
C THR A 89 -7.59 9.70 6.21
N VAL A 90 -8.70 10.44 6.24
CA VAL A 90 -9.54 10.57 7.46
C VAL A 90 -9.92 9.21 8.06
N LEU A 91 -10.15 8.18 7.24
CA LEU A 91 -10.49 6.83 7.72
C LEU A 91 -9.38 6.19 8.57
N HIS A 92 -8.13 6.56 8.33
CA HIS A 92 -7.00 6.05 9.08
C HIS A 92 -6.82 6.74 10.44
N THR A 93 -7.51 7.87 10.64
CA THR A 93 -7.47 8.65 11.88
C THR A 93 -8.41 8.09 12.96
N HIS A 94 -9.22 7.09 12.64
CA HIS A 94 -10.07 6.42 13.63
C HIS A 94 -9.23 5.71 14.70
N PRO A 95 -9.72 5.65 15.95
CA PRO A 95 -8.98 5.04 17.06
C PRO A 95 -8.54 3.61 16.75
N GLY A 96 -7.27 3.30 17.00
CA GLY A 96 -6.72 1.96 16.86
C GLY A 96 -6.25 1.57 15.46
N VAL A 97 -6.58 2.35 14.41
CA VAL A 97 -6.20 1.99 13.03
C VAL A 97 -4.70 2.11 12.80
N ALA A 98 -4.09 3.22 13.25
CA ALA A 98 -2.65 3.42 13.13
C ALA A 98 -1.86 2.43 13.99
N GLU A 99 -2.33 2.15 15.19
CA GLU A 99 -1.73 1.18 16.11
C GLU A 99 -1.77 -0.23 15.53
N ARG A 100 -2.91 -0.63 14.96
CA ARG A 100 -3.04 -1.91 14.26
C ARG A 100 -2.08 -1.99 13.08
N PHE A 101 -1.98 -0.93 12.28
CA PHE A 101 -1.05 -0.87 11.15
C PHE A 101 0.40 -1.08 11.58
N ILE A 102 0.86 -0.34 12.58
CA ILE A 102 2.22 -0.43 13.11
C ILE A 102 2.48 -1.84 13.69
N LYS A 103 1.51 -2.37 14.46
CA LYS A 103 1.59 -3.72 15.03
C LYS A 103 1.72 -4.79 13.94
N ASP A 104 0.89 -4.72 12.91
CA ASP A 104 0.90 -5.68 11.81
C ASP A 104 2.22 -5.64 11.03
N ILE A 105 2.74 -4.45 10.72
CA ILE A 105 4.06 -4.29 10.10
C ILE A 105 5.15 -4.89 10.99
N ASN A 106 5.11 -4.63 12.30
CA ASN A 106 6.12 -5.12 13.23
C ASN A 106 6.15 -6.65 13.31
N GLU A 107 4.99 -7.28 13.48
CA GLU A 107 4.88 -8.74 13.53
C GLU A 107 5.33 -9.40 12.22
N LEU A 108 4.86 -8.89 11.08
CA LEU A 108 5.21 -9.44 9.78
C LEU A 108 6.67 -9.21 9.41
N SER A 109 7.25 -8.07 9.81
CA SER A 109 8.67 -7.81 9.62
C SER A 109 9.52 -8.76 10.44
N ALA A 110 9.16 -9.01 11.71
CA ALA A 110 9.82 -10.01 12.54
C ALA A 110 9.73 -11.43 11.95
N GLU A 111 8.57 -11.82 11.43
CA GLU A 111 8.39 -13.11 10.73
C GLU A 111 9.30 -13.24 9.50
N LEU A 112 9.39 -12.18 8.68
CA LEU A 112 10.19 -12.17 7.45
C LEU A 112 11.70 -12.18 7.75
N LEU A 113 12.13 -11.52 8.83
CA LEU A 113 13.52 -11.57 9.30
C LEU A 113 13.88 -12.95 9.85
N ALA A 114 12.96 -13.62 10.55
CA ALA A 114 13.21 -14.95 11.10
C ALA A 114 13.23 -16.03 10.00
N ASN A 115 12.35 -15.91 9.00
CA ASN A 115 12.22 -16.87 7.90
C ASN A 115 12.09 -16.16 6.56
N PRO A 116 13.21 -15.72 5.95
CA PRO A 116 13.21 -15.10 4.64
C PRO A 116 12.65 -16.09 3.60
N PRO A 117 11.52 -15.78 2.93
CA PRO A 117 10.92 -16.68 1.96
C PRO A 117 11.83 -16.86 0.75
N LYS A 118 12.06 -18.12 0.34
CA LYS A 118 12.83 -18.46 -0.86
C LYS A 118 12.07 -18.17 -2.16
N ASP A 119 10.73 -18.22 -2.11
CA ASP A 119 9.88 -18.02 -3.28
C ASP A 119 9.02 -16.76 -3.14
N SER A 120 8.99 -15.96 -4.20
CA SER A 120 8.08 -14.82 -4.36
C SER A 120 6.83 -15.25 -5.12
N GLY A 121 5.71 -15.39 -4.42
CA GLY A 121 4.37 -15.47 -5.02
C GLY A 121 3.64 -14.13 -4.94
N GLY A 122 2.46 -13.99 -5.56
CA GLY A 122 1.61 -12.80 -5.40
C GLY A 122 2.16 -11.53 -6.05
N SER A 123 1.93 -10.39 -5.41
CA SER A 123 2.39 -9.09 -5.92
C SER A 123 3.91 -8.99 -5.93
N ALA A 124 4.61 -9.71 -5.04
CA ALA A 124 6.07 -9.78 -5.05
C ALA A 124 6.64 -10.37 -6.34
N ALA A 125 5.97 -11.38 -6.91
CA ALA A 125 6.33 -11.93 -8.21
C ALA A 125 6.06 -10.91 -9.33
N LEU A 126 4.85 -10.35 -9.35
CA LEU A 126 4.40 -9.45 -10.41
C LEU A 126 5.26 -8.17 -10.49
N TYR A 127 5.38 -7.44 -9.37
CA TYR A 127 6.11 -6.18 -9.34
C TYR A 127 7.63 -6.38 -9.40
N GLY A 128 8.15 -7.48 -8.83
CA GLY A 128 9.57 -7.85 -8.94
C GLY A 128 9.96 -8.17 -10.38
N MET A 129 9.18 -8.99 -11.08
CA MET A 129 9.39 -9.28 -12.51
C MET A 129 9.29 -8.02 -13.35
N ALA A 130 8.23 -7.22 -13.18
CA ALA A 130 8.02 -6.00 -13.96
C ALA A 130 9.19 -5.01 -13.84
N GLN A 131 9.84 -4.91 -12.68
CA GLN A 131 11.04 -4.09 -12.52
C GLN A 131 12.24 -4.66 -13.28
N SER A 132 12.44 -5.97 -13.22
CA SER A 132 13.61 -6.66 -13.78
C SER A 132 13.62 -6.76 -15.30
N ILE A 133 12.45 -6.70 -15.95
CA ILE A 133 12.33 -6.78 -17.41
C ILE A 133 12.95 -5.52 -18.05
N PRO A 134 14.02 -5.66 -18.86
CA PRO A 134 14.64 -4.50 -19.52
C PRO A 134 13.75 -3.90 -20.62
N ASP A 135 13.02 -4.75 -21.35
CA ASP A 135 12.11 -4.32 -22.40
C ASP A 135 10.76 -3.88 -21.83
N ARG A 136 10.55 -2.57 -21.79
CA ARG A 136 9.32 -1.98 -21.23
C ARG A 136 8.09 -2.21 -22.11
N SER A 137 8.24 -2.64 -23.37
CA SER A 137 7.10 -2.98 -24.24
C SER A 137 6.28 -4.15 -23.68
N LEU A 138 6.94 -5.16 -23.11
CA LEU A 138 6.29 -6.31 -22.47
C LEU A 138 5.44 -5.92 -21.26
N VAL A 139 5.90 -4.93 -20.48
CA VAL A 139 5.11 -4.38 -19.36
C VAL A 139 3.85 -3.67 -19.90
N GLY A 140 4.00 -2.97 -21.04
CA GLY A 140 2.88 -2.34 -21.75
C GLY A 140 1.86 -3.35 -22.26
N GLU A 141 2.30 -4.44 -22.90
CA GLU A 141 1.42 -5.52 -23.36
C GLU A 141 0.64 -6.16 -22.20
N MET A 142 1.31 -6.41 -21.08
CA MET A 142 0.64 -6.94 -19.88
C MET A 142 -0.42 -5.96 -19.35
N ALA A 143 -0.17 -4.66 -19.40
CA ALA A 143 -1.15 -3.64 -19.01
C ALA A 143 -2.36 -3.61 -19.97
N TRP A 144 -2.15 -3.78 -21.28
CA TRP A 144 -3.24 -3.94 -22.25
C TRP A 144 -4.09 -5.16 -21.94
N CYS A 145 -3.46 -6.32 -21.71
CA CYS A 145 -4.18 -7.55 -21.34
C CYS A 145 -4.99 -7.38 -20.04
N TYR A 146 -4.46 -6.64 -19.06
CA TYR A 146 -5.19 -6.32 -17.83
C TYR A 146 -6.45 -5.49 -18.13
N LEU A 147 -6.35 -4.44 -18.96
CA LEU A 147 -7.51 -3.64 -19.36
C LEU A 147 -8.54 -4.47 -20.12
N ASP A 148 -8.10 -5.31 -21.07
CA ASP A 148 -9.00 -6.23 -21.80
C ASP A 148 -9.72 -7.19 -20.84
N ALA A 149 -9.02 -7.70 -19.83
CA ALA A 149 -9.60 -8.57 -18.81
C ALA A 149 -10.66 -7.85 -17.96
N VAL A 150 -10.47 -6.57 -17.63
CA VAL A 150 -11.44 -5.75 -16.89
C VAL A 150 -12.74 -5.57 -17.68
N TYR A 151 -12.69 -5.52 -19.01
CA TYR A 151 -13.85 -5.41 -19.89
C TYR A 151 -14.38 -6.76 -20.40
N SER A 152 -13.77 -7.87 -20.00
CA SER A 152 -14.18 -9.19 -20.47
C SER A 152 -15.58 -9.55 -19.95
N THR A 153 -16.52 -9.76 -20.87
CA THR A 153 -17.86 -10.28 -20.59
C THR A 153 -17.94 -11.80 -20.66
N LYS A 154 -16.82 -12.47 -20.91
CA LYS A 154 -16.76 -13.94 -20.92
C LYS A 154 -17.01 -14.45 -19.50
N ILE A 155 -18.09 -15.18 -19.31
CA ILE A 155 -18.40 -15.82 -18.02
C ILE A 155 -17.31 -16.85 -17.76
N SER A 156 -16.48 -16.61 -16.74
CA SER A 156 -15.52 -17.59 -16.26
C SER A 156 -16.29 -18.83 -15.80
N LYS A 157 -16.28 -19.89 -16.61
CA LYS A 157 -16.73 -21.22 -16.16
C LYS A 157 -15.83 -21.57 -14.98
N LYS A 158 -16.37 -21.59 -13.76
CA LYS A 158 -15.64 -22.17 -12.62
C LYS A 158 -15.23 -23.59 -13.03
N PRO A 159 -14.00 -24.03 -12.74
CA PRO A 159 -13.66 -25.44 -12.92
C PRO A 159 -14.58 -26.24 -12.01
N THR A 160 -15.42 -27.07 -12.60
CA THR A 160 -16.18 -28.09 -11.88
C THR A 160 -15.15 -29.06 -11.31
N ILE A 161 -15.03 -29.09 -9.99
CA ILE A 161 -14.26 -30.12 -9.30
C ILE A 161 -15.22 -31.33 -9.26
N GLU A 162 -15.00 -32.30 -10.14
CA GLU A 162 -15.49 -33.67 -9.97
C GLU A 162 -14.59 -34.43 -8.98
#